data_AF-A0AAP4PWZ9-F1
#
_entry.id   AF-A0AAP4PWZ9-F1
#
_cell.length_a   1.000
_cell.length_b   1.000
_cell.length_c   1.000
_cell.angle_alpha   90.00
_cell.angle_beta   90.00
_cell.angle_gamma   90.00
#
_symmetry.space_group_name_H-M   'P 1'
#
loop_
_entity.id
_entity.type
_entity.pdbx_description
1 polymer ?
#
loop_
_entity_poly.entity_id
_entity_poly.type
_entity_poly.pdbx_seq_one_letter_code
_entity_poly.pdbx_strand_id
1 'polypeptide(L)'
;MRAKKIAEELLARQIKISKNILLDINILSEVLFWARESAREYFSSEVNKLFLVSYIDDVAPIVDEYIINKSNKMYEKAIKSQNKLFQNLYSNEKTISWIIDRWINTFLNLTTNSNYRDYIDIKNLKVEFIDENYGFNDDKLELGIEFEKVKKLSKKEKIKLLKEVWKEARYDDFDERDMLYLAEKLGLKLNEVFDNCGDLIKLNLKKEQDESGNSQLVIVF
;
A
#
# COMPACT_ATOMS: atom_id res chain seq x y z
N MET A 1 29.22 15.39 5.17
CA MET A 1 28.43 15.24 3.94
C MET A 1 27.16 14.50 4.33
N ARG A 2 25.97 15.04 4.05
CA ARG A 2 24.70 14.43 4.51
C ARG A 2 24.47 13.08 3.85
N ALA A 3 23.92 12.10 4.56
CA ALA A 3 23.68 10.73 4.10
C ALA A 3 23.01 10.66 2.72
N LYS A 4 21.97 11.48 2.50
CA LYS A 4 21.28 11.57 1.20
C LYS A 4 22.23 11.92 0.06
N LYS A 5 23.12 12.89 0.28
CA LYS A 5 24.10 13.34 -0.71
C LYS A 5 25.19 12.30 -0.96
N ILE A 6 25.55 11.50 0.05
CA ILE A 6 26.47 10.36 -0.12
C ILE A 6 25.85 9.31 -1.04
N ALA A 7 24.57 8.97 -0.82
CA ALA A 7 23.85 8.02 -1.68
C ALA A 7 23.72 8.55 -3.12
N GLU A 8 23.34 9.82 -3.27
CA GLU A 8 23.24 10.47 -4.58
C GLU A 8 24.58 10.52 -5.32
N GLU A 9 25.71 10.70 -4.65
CA GLU A 9 26.99 10.87 -5.34
C GLU A 9 27.79 9.57 -5.50
N LEU A 10 27.78 8.69 -4.51
CA LEU A 10 28.63 7.49 -4.49
C LEU A 10 27.89 6.24 -4.93
N LEU A 11 26.69 6.00 -4.39
CA LEU A 11 25.90 4.82 -4.76
C LEU A 11 25.40 4.94 -6.21
N ALA A 12 24.94 6.14 -6.60
CA ALA A 12 24.49 6.39 -7.98
C ALA A 12 25.53 6.04 -9.06
N ARG A 13 26.83 6.22 -8.78
CA ARG A 13 27.92 5.92 -9.73
C ARG A 13 28.13 4.43 -9.96
N GLN A 14 27.73 3.60 -9.02
CA GLN A 14 27.88 2.15 -9.09
C GLN A 14 26.75 1.50 -9.90
N ILE A 15 25.64 2.22 -10.08
CA ILE A 15 24.45 1.73 -10.76
C ILE A 15 24.52 2.11 -12.24
N LYS A 16 24.35 1.12 -13.14
CA LYS A 16 24.42 1.38 -14.59
C LYS A 16 23.13 2.00 -15.15
N ILE A 17 21.97 1.62 -14.61
CA ILE A 17 20.65 1.98 -15.17
C ILE A 17 19.68 2.23 -14.02
N SER A 18 19.04 3.41 -14.00
CA SER A 18 18.20 3.84 -12.86
C SER A 18 17.00 2.93 -12.59
N LYS A 19 16.44 2.26 -13.61
CA LYS A 19 15.33 1.31 -13.39
C LYS A 19 15.71 0.18 -12.44
N ASN A 20 16.99 -0.23 -12.44
CA ASN A 20 17.47 -1.32 -11.59
C ASN A 20 17.39 -0.95 -10.12
N ILE A 21 17.33 0.34 -9.78
CA ILE A 21 17.19 0.80 -8.39
C ILE A 21 15.86 0.32 -7.78
N LEU A 22 14.81 0.18 -8.58
CA LEU A 22 13.50 -0.31 -8.12
C LEU A 22 13.33 -1.82 -8.33
N LEU A 23 13.98 -2.37 -9.36
CA LEU A 23 13.75 -3.73 -9.84
C LEU A 23 14.77 -4.76 -9.31
N ASP A 24 15.95 -4.31 -8.89
CA ASP A 24 16.97 -5.15 -8.25
C ASP A 24 16.87 -4.96 -6.73
N ILE A 25 16.51 -6.04 -6.02
CA ILE A 25 16.28 -6.00 -4.58
C ILE A 25 17.55 -5.67 -3.80
N ASN A 26 18.73 -6.02 -4.30
CA ASN A 26 19.99 -5.74 -3.61
C ASN A 26 20.29 -4.25 -3.69
N ILE A 27 20.16 -3.67 -4.89
CA ILE A 27 20.34 -2.22 -5.10
C ILE A 27 19.30 -1.43 -4.29
N LEU A 28 18.03 -1.87 -4.33
CA LEU A 28 16.97 -1.23 -3.56
C LEU A 28 17.27 -1.28 -2.06
N SER A 29 17.72 -2.42 -1.53
CA SER A 29 18.08 -2.57 -0.11
C SER A 29 19.21 -1.65 0.32
N GLU A 30 20.22 -1.46 -0.54
CA GLU A 30 21.29 -0.48 -0.31
C GLU A 30 20.76 0.96 -0.29
N VAL A 31 19.85 1.32 -1.20
CA VAL A 31 19.21 2.65 -1.17
C VAL A 31 18.37 2.84 0.10
N LEU A 32 17.66 1.81 0.55
CA LEU A 32 16.85 1.86 1.77
C LEU A 32 17.71 2.04 3.03
N PHE A 33 18.91 1.43 3.07
CA PHE A 33 19.89 1.73 4.12
C PHE A 33 20.20 3.23 4.20
N TRP A 34 20.51 3.86 3.07
CA TRP A 34 20.76 5.30 3.02
C TRP A 34 19.52 6.14 3.31
N ALA A 35 18.32 5.63 3.03
CA ALA A 35 17.08 6.30 3.37
C ALA A 35 16.90 6.40 4.89
N ARG A 36 17.22 5.33 5.64
CA ARG A 36 17.20 5.34 7.12
C ARG A 36 18.17 6.35 7.70
N GLU A 37 19.41 6.36 7.22
CA GLU A 37 20.43 7.31 7.69
C GLU A 37 20.04 8.76 7.35
N SER A 38 19.47 8.98 6.16
CA SER A 38 18.95 10.29 5.75
C SER A 38 17.79 10.74 6.64
N ALA A 39 16.90 9.82 7.02
CA ALA A 39 15.80 10.10 7.94
C ALA A 39 16.32 10.46 9.34
N ARG A 40 17.32 9.73 9.84
CA ARG A 40 17.97 10.00 11.14
C ARG A 40 18.56 11.39 11.19
N GLU A 41 19.30 11.79 10.15
CA GLU A 41 19.82 13.15 10.03
C GLU A 41 18.71 14.19 9.95
N TYR A 42 17.69 13.93 9.13
CA TYR A 42 16.58 14.86 8.92
C TYR A 42 15.79 15.11 10.22
N PHE A 43 15.36 14.06 10.91
CA PHE A 43 14.61 14.18 12.15
C PHE A 43 15.45 14.78 13.29
N SER A 44 16.75 14.47 13.34
CA SER A 44 17.66 15.09 14.33
C SER A 44 17.84 16.60 14.11
N SER A 45 17.65 17.08 12.88
CA SER A 45 17.82 18.49 12.54
C SER A 45 16.60 19.37 12.85
N GLU A 46 15.43 18.77 13.10
CA GLU A 46 14.19 19.48 13.40
C GLU A 46 13.72 19.15 14.83
N VAL A 47 13.69 20.15 15.72
CA VAL A 47 13.33 19.98 17.14
C VAL A 47 12.01 19.24 17.33
N ASN A 48 11.00 19.57 16.52
CA ASN A 48 9.67 18.97 16.60
C ASN A 48 9.60 17.52 16.09
N LYS A 49 10.67 17.01 15.47
CA LYS A 49 10.77 15.64 14.93
C LYS A 49 11.84 14.81 15.63
N LEU A 50 12.59 15.40 16.56
CA LEU A 50 13.68 14.72 17.25
C LEU A 50 13.21 13.42 17.94
N PHE A 51 11.99 13.40 18.47
CA PHE A 51 11.40 12.22 19.09
C PHE A 51 11.28 11.04 18.11
N LEU A 52 11.16 11.28 16.80
CA LEU A 52 11.04 10.23 15.79
C LEU A 52 12.34 9.44 15.58
N VAL A 53 13.49 9.99 15.99
CA VAL A 53 14.80 9.34 15.85
C VAL A 53 14.83 8.01 16.60
N SER A 54 14.20 7.93 17.78
CA SER A 54 14.16 6.70 18.58
C SER A 54 13.27 5.61 17.97
N TYR A 55 12.31 5.99 17.11
CA TYR A 55 11.40 5.04 16.45
C TYR A 55 11.95 4.50 15.13
N ILE A 56 13.11 5.01 14.67
CA ILE A 56 13.64 4.63 13.35
C ILE A 56 13.86 3.13 13.27
N ASP A 57 14.51 2.54 14.26
CA ASP A 57 14.92 1.14 14.19
C ASP A 57 13.71 0.18 14.30
N ASP A 58 12.64 0.60 14.98
CA ASP A 58 11.40 -0.17 15.11
C ASP A 58 10.50 -0.07 13.87
N VAL A 59 10.36 1.13 13.29
CA VAL A 59 9.48 1.41 12.16
C VAL A 59 10.15 1.09 10.82
N ALA A 60 11.48 1.17 10.74
CA ALA A 60 12.21 1.01 9.48
C ALA A 60 11.94 -0.31 8.75
N PRO A 61 11.90 -1.49 9.41
CA PRO A 61 11.60 -2.75 8.73
C PRO A 61 10.24 -2.73 8.04
N ILE A 62 9.24 -2.05 8.64
CA ILE A 62 7.89 -1.89 8.12
C ILE A 62 7.92 -1.04 6.85
N VAL A 63 8.62 0.10 6.89
CA VAL A 63 8.74 1.01 5.73
C VAL A 63 9.52 0.34 4.60
N ASP A 64 10.62 -0.35 4.91
CA ASP A 64 11.41 -1.09 3.94
C ASP A 64 10.57 -2.14 3.22
N GLU A 65 9.87 -3.00 3.97
CA GLU A 65 9.03 -4.05 3.41
C GLU A 65 7.89 -3.46 2.56
N TYR A 66 7.30 -2.34 2.99
CA TYR A 66 6.32 -1.62 2.17
C TYR A 66 6.90 -1.11 0.84
N ILE A 67 8.08 -0.47 0.86
CA ILE A 67 8.71 0.05 -0.35
C ILE A 67 9.11 -1.09 -1.29
N ILE A 68 9.69 -2.18 -0.76
CA ILE A 68 10.06 -3.39 -1.52
C ILE A 68 8.81 -3.99 -2.19
N ASN A 69 7.75 -4.26 -1.43
CA ASN A 69 6.53 -4.89 -1.95
C ASN A 69 5.83 -4.05 -3.04
N LYS A 70 6.03 -2.73 -3.03
CA LYS A 70 5.43 -1.83 -4.01
C LYS A 70 6.38 -1.42 -5.14
N SER A 71 7.68 -1.74 -5.09
CA SER A 71 8.68 -1.19 -6.02
C SER A 71 8.35 -1.47 -7.49
N ASN A 72 7.99 -2.72 -7.81
CA ASN A 72 7.57 -3.12 -9.16
C ASN A 72 6.32 -2.38 -9.61
N LYS A 73 5.29 -2.29 -8.74
CA LYS A 73 4.06 -1.56 -9.04
C LYS A 73 4.30 -0.06 -9.20
N MET A 74 5.22 0.53 -8.43
CA MET A 74 5.64 1.92 -8.56
C MET A 74 6.32 2.16 -9.91
N TYR A 75 7.23 1.27 -10.32
CA TYR A 75 7.89 1.34 -11.62
C TYR A 75 6.88 1.24 -12.77
N GLU A 76 6.02 0.21 -12.77
CA GLU A 76 4.99 0.05 -13.81
C GLU A 76 4.06 1.27 -13.91
N LYS A 77 3.62 1.79 -12.75
CA LYS A 77 2.77 2.98 -12.71
C LYS A 77 3.52 4.20 -13.25
N ALA A 78 4.81 4.35 -12.95
CA ALA A 78 5.63 5.43 -13.50
C ALA A 78 5.69 5.37 -15.03
N ILE A 79 5.94 4.19 -15.62
CA ILE A 79 5.95 4.04 -17.08
C ILE A 79 4.57 4.33 -17.69
N LYS A 80 3.50 3.77 -17.12
CA LYS A 80 2.13 3.93 -17.64
C LYS A 80 1.61 5.36 -17.53
N SER A 81 1.86 6.03 -16.41
CA SER A 81 1.28 7.33 -16.11
C SER A 81 2.23 8.51 -16.33
N GLN A 82 3.49 8.25 -16.71
CA GLN A 82 4.56 9.25 -16.90
C GLN A 82 4.66 10.29 -15.76
N ASN A 83 4.50 9.83 -14.51
CA ASN A 83 4.46 10.71 -13.34
C ASN A 83 5.86 11.22 -12.92
N LYS A 84 5.95 11.91 -11.77
CA LYS A 84 7.23 12.45 -11.26
C LYS A 84 8.34 11.39 -11.12
N LEU A 85 8.02 10.14 -10.75
CA LEU A 85 9.01 9.06 -10.71
C LEU A 85 9.55 8.75 -12.11
N PHE A 86 8.71 8.78 -13.14
CA PHE A 86 9.15 8.59 -14.54
C PHE A 86 10.22 9.62 -14.94
N GLN A 87 10.01 10.89 -14.61
CA GLN A 87 10.99 11.96 -14.88
C GLN A 87 12.31 11.76 -14.12
N ASN A 88 12.25 11.12 -12.95
CA ASN A 88 13.43 10.86 -12.14
C ASN A 88 14.22 9.63 -12.60
N LEU A 89 13.57 8.66 -13.26
CA LEU A 89 14.22 7.44 -13.80
C LEU A 89 15.32 7.71 -14.84
N TYR A 90 15.44 8.93 -15.36
CA TYR A 90 16.53 9.33 -16.26
C TYR A 90 17.86 9.60 -15.55
N SER A 91 17.88 9.63 -14.21
CA SER A 91 19.10 9.84 -13.41
C SER A 91 19.08 8.93 -12.18
N ASN A 92 20.20 8.26 -11.92
CA ASN A 92 20.36 7.44 -10.74
C ASN A 92 20.22 8.30 -9.47
N GLU A 93 20.85 9.48 -9.46
CA GLU A 93 20.82 10.45 -8.36
C GLU A 93 19.38 10.86 -8.06
N LYS A 94 18.63 11.29 -9.07
CA LYS A 94 17.22 11.69 -8.91
C LYS A 94 16.33 10.54 -8.46
N THR A 95 16.59 9.32 -8.94
CA THR A 95 15.83 8.13 -8.55
C THR A 95 16.10 7.77 -7.09
N ILE A 96 17.37 7.74 -6.66
CA ILE A 96 17.76 7.52 -5.26
C ILE A 96 17.14 8.58 -4.36
N SER A 97 17.28 9.86 -4.74
CA SER A 97 16.71 11.00 -4.02
C SER A 97 15.20 10.83 -3.80
N TRP A 98 14.49 10.42 -4.85
CA TRP A 98 13.06 10.19 -4.80
C TRP A 98 12.67 9.03 -3.87
N ILE A 99 13.43 7.93 -3.88
CA ILE A 99 13.17 6.78 -2.99
C ILE A 99 13.41 7.17 -1.53
N ILE A 100 14.49 7.90 -1.24
CA ILE A 100 14.78 8.41 0.11
C ILE A 100 13.64 9.31 0.59
N ASP A 101 13.19 10.25 -0.24
CA ASP A 101 12.06 11.13 0.11
C ASP A 101 10.76 10.34 0.29
N ARG A 102 10.53 9.32 -0.54
CA ARG A 102 9.35 8.45 -0.43
C ARG A 102 9.38 7.65 0.88
N TRP A 103 10.54 7.16 1.28
CA TRP A 103 10.75 6.43 2.52
C TRP A 103 10.45 7.32 3.73
N ILE A 104 11.05 8.52 3.80
CA ILE A 104 10.84 9.49 4.90
C ILE A 104 9.37 9.87 5.02
N ASN A 105 8.70 10.14 3.89
CA ASN A 105 7.28 10.46 3.91
C ASN A 105 6.41 9.28 4.36
N THR A 106 6.77 8.05 3.98
CA THR A 106 6.06 6.85 4.43
C THR A 106 6.24 6.66 5.92
N PHE A 107 7.47 6.83 6.44
CA PHE A 107 7.76 6.80 7.86
C PHE A 107 6.90 7.81 8.63
N LEU A 108 6.93 9.09 8.22
CA LEU A 108 6.14 10.14 8.88
C LEU A 108 4.65 9.81 8.86
N ASN A 109 4.14 9.33 7.74
CA ASN A 109 2.75 8.95 7.62
C ASN A 109 2.37 7.81 8.58
N LEU A 110 3.25 6.83 8.79
CA LEU A 110 3.03 5.76 9.76
C LEU A 110 3.03 6.24 11.21
N THR A 111 3.94 7.15 11.55
CA THR A 111 4.17 7.56 12.95
C THR A 111 3.35 8.77 13.39
N THR A 112 2.90 9.61 12.45
CA THR A 112 2.28 10.91 12.77
C THR A 112 0.91 11.12 12.13
N ASN A 113 0.52 10.31 11.14
CA ASN A 113 -0.77 10.45 10.46
C ASN A 113 -1.60 9.17 10.59
N SER A 114 -2.42 9.10 11.65
CA SER A 114 -3.29 7.95 11.94
C SER A 114 -4.12 7.53 10.73
N ASN A 115 -4.65 8.47 9.96
CA ASN A 115 -5.48 8.18 8.78
C ASN A 115 -4.69 7.52 7.65
N TYR A 116 -3.40 7.84 7.47
CA TYR A 116 -2.57 7.24 6.41
C TYR A 116 -2.01 5.87 6.82
N ARG A 117 -1.88 5.64 8.13
CA ARG A 117 -1.52 4.34 8.72
C ARG A 117 -2.53 3.25 8.34
N ASP A 118 -3.81 3.59 8.21
CA ASP A 118 -4.88 2.68 7.77
C ASP A 118 -4.82 2.30 6.27
N TYR A 119 -4.20 3.15 5.43
CA TYR A 119 -4.00 2.90 3.99
C TYR A 119 -2.69 2.18 3.66
N ILE A 120 -1.73 2.20 4.59
CA ILE A 120 -0.57 1.32 4.52
C ILE A 120 -1.06 -0.02 5.06
N ASP A 121 -1.01 -1.04 4.22
CA ASP A 121 -1.41 -2.40 4.59
C ASP A 121 -0.36 -3.05 5.50
N ILE A 122 -0.09 -2.41 6.64
CA ILE A 122 0.78 -2.89 7.73
C ILE A 122 0.25 -4.24 8.26
N LYS A 123 -1.05 -4.50 8.05
CA LYS A 123 -1.72 -5.75 8.35
C LYS A 123 -1.06 -6.95 7.64
N ASN A 124 -0.41 -6.75 6.49
CA ASN A 124 0.28 -7.80 5.73
C ASN A 124 1.81 -7.84 5.91
N LEU A 125 2.40 -6.94 6.72
CA LEU A 125 3.85 -6.90 6.98
C LEU A 125 4.22 -7.88 8.10
N LYS A 126 5.40 -8.52 8.00
CA LYS A 126 5.88 -9.56 8.93
C LYS A 126 6.63 -8.98 10.13
N VAL A 127 6.21 -7.82 10.63
CA VAL A 127 6.92 -7.12 11.70
C VAL A 127 5.93 -6.72 12.78
N GLU A 128 6.24 -7.08 14.03
CA GLU A 128 5.48 -6.65 15.21
C GLU A 128 5.76 -5.17 15.47
N PHE A 129 4.71 -4.37 15.60
CA PHE A 129 4.81 -2.98 16.03
C PHE A 129 4.28 -2.91 17.45
N ILE A 130 5.05 -2.37 18.39
CA ILE A 130 4.61 -2.17 19.77
C ILE A 130 4.59 -0.66 20.01
N ASP A 131 3.40 -0.09 20.15
CA ASP A 131 3.22 1.30 20.55
C ASP A 131 2.58 1.29 21.94
N GLU A 132 3.27 1.83 22.95
CA GLU A 132 2.78 1.84 24.33
C GLU A 132 1.49 2.68 24.51
N ASN A 133 1.10 3.50 23.52
CA ASN A 133 -0.19 4.21 23.52
C ASN A 133 -1.32 3.45 22.81
N TYR A 134 -1.02 2.32 22.16
CA TYR A 134 -2.01 1.46 21.52
C TYR A 134 -1.65 0.01 21.82
N GLY A 135 -2.37 -0.56 22.78
CA GLY A 135 -2.57 -2.00 22.78
C GLY A 135 -3.07 -2.37 21.40
N PHE A 136 -2.27 -3.14 20.65
CA PHE A 136 -2.84 -4.03 19.66
C PHE A 136 -3.77 -4.94 20.44
N ASN A 137 -5.05 -4.59 20.52
CA ASN A 137 -6.03 -5.65 20.65
C ASN A 137 -5.77 -6.57 19.47
N ASP A 138 -5.71 -7.84 19.81
CA ASP A 138 -5.16 -8.95 19.07
C ASP A 138 -6.06 -9.32 17.87
N ASP A 139 -6.45 -8.33 17.07
CA ASP A 139 -7.42 -8.43 15.98
C ASP A 139 -6.91 -9.37 14.88
N LYS A 140 -5.61 -9.67 14.80
CA LYS A 140 -5.06 -10.69 13.87
C LYS A 140 -5.32 -12.11 14.36
N LEU A 141 -5.21 -12.34 15.66
CA LEU A 141 -5.62 -13.61 16.27
C LEU A 141 -7.14 -13.72 16.15
N GLU A 142 -7.88 -12.62 16.37
CA GLU A 142 -9.34 -12.59 16.26
C GLU A 142 -9.84 -12.78 14.81
N LEU A 143 -9.31 -12.06 13.81
CA LEU A 143 -9.63 -12.25 12.38
C LEU A 143 -9.17 -13.61 11.85
N GLY A 144 -7.99 -14.09 12.25
CA GLY A 144 -7.51 -15.42 11.89
C GLY A 144 -8.42 -16.52 12.48
N ILE A 145 -8.82 -16.35 13.74
CA ILE A 145 -9.79 -17.21 14.42
C ILE A 145 -11.17 -17.10 13.74
N GLU A 146 -11.62 -15.91 13.37
CA GLU A 146 -12.91 -15.68 12.70
C GLU A 146 -12.91 -16.30 11.29
N PHE A 147 -11.86 -16.14 10.52
CA PHE A 147 -11.76 -16.74 9.19
C PHE A 147 -11.66 -18.28 9.28
N GLU A 148 -10.94 -18.81 10.27
CA GLU A 148 -10.94 -20.26 10.56
C GLU A 148 -12.29 -20.77 11.07
N LYS A 149 -13.05 -19.97 11.82
CA LYS A 149 -14.45 -20.27 12.18
C LYS A 149 -15.32 -20.30 10.93
N VAL A 150 -15.18 -19.33 10.02
CA VAL A 150 -15.94 -19.26 8.76
C VAL A 150 -15.64 -20.46 7.85
N LYS A 151 -14.38 -20.93 7.80
CA LYS A 151 -14.03 -22.15 7.06
C LYS A 151 -14.75 -23.40 7.56
N LYS A 152 -15.09 -23.46 8.86
CA LYS A 152 -15.82 -24.58 9.48
C LYS A 152 -17.34 -24.50 9.26
N LEU A 153 -17.86 -23.37 8.78
CA LEU A 153 -19.28 -23.22 8.49
C LEU A 153 -19.73 -24.14 7.34
N SER A 154 -21.02 -24.47 7.32
CA SER A 154 -21.61 -25.21 6.21
C SER A 154 -21.54 -24.39 4.91
N LYS A 155 -21.59 -25.08 3.77
CA LYS A 155 -21.59 -24.43 2.45
C LYS A 155 -22.67 -23.34 2.33
N LYS A 156 -23.87 -23.61 2.87
CA LYS A 156 -25.01 -22.67 2.84
C LYS A 156 -24.72 -21.39 3.63
N GLU A 157 -24.10 -21.52 4.80
CA GLU A 157 -23.76 -20.38 5.66
C GLU A 157 -22.64 -19.54 5.05
N LYS A 158 -21.63 -20.18 4.44
CA LYS A 158 -20.57 -19.47 3.69
C LYS A 158 -21.13 -18.64 2.53
N ILE A 159 -22.06 -19.22 1.75
CA ILE A 159 -22.73 -18.49 0.65
C ILE A 159 -23.51 -17.29 1.19
N LYS A 160 -24.25 -17.46 2.30
CA LYS A 160 -25.00 -16.36 2.93
C LYS A 160 -24.07 -15.23 3.36
N LEU A 161 -22.97 -15.57 4.03
CA LEU A 161 -21.96 -14.60 4.49
C LEU A 161 -21.37 -13.82 3.33
N LEU A 162 -20.96 -14.49 2.25
CA LEU A 162 -20.40 -13.83 1.07
C LEU A 162 -21.40 -12.88 0.39
N LYS A 163 -22.70 -13.22 0.37
CA LYS A 163 -23.74 -12.31 -0.12
C LYS A 163 -23.92 -11.09 0.79
N GLU A 164 -23.82 -11.25 2.10
CA GLU A 164 -23.87 -10.14 3.07
C GLU A 164 -22.66 -9.22 2.89
N VAL A 165 -21.44 -9.77 2.80
CA VAL A 165 -20.21 -9.02 2.50
C VAL A 165 -20.35 -8.22 1.20
N TRP A 166 -20.86 -8.84 0.13
CA TRP A 166 -21.07 -8.13 -1.13
C TRP A 166 -22.05 -6.97 -0.98
N LYS A 167 -23.15 -7.17 -0.24
CA LYS A 167 -24.17 -6.15 -0.04
C LYS A 167 -23.64 -4.94 0.73
N GLU A 168 -22.81 -5.18 1.73
CA GLU A 168 -22.19 -4.12 2.54
C GLU A 168 -21.09 -3.39 1.78
N ALA A 169 -20.26 -4.12 1.04
CA ALA A 169 -19.08 -3.56 0.37
C ALA A 169 -19.35 -3.02 -1.05
N ARG A 170 -20.57 -3.18 -1.60
CA ARG A 170 -20.90 -2.80 -2.99
C ARG A 170 -20.65 -1.33 -3.34
N TYR A 171 -20.62 -0.46 -2.33
CA TYR A 171 -20.41 0.98 -2.49
C TYR A 171 -18.97 1.46 -2.20
N ASP A 172 -18.09 0.55 -1.74
CA ASP A 172 -16.67 0.84 -1.45
C ASP A 172 -15.78 0.41 -2.62
N ASP A 173 -14.46 0.36 -2.47
CA ASP A 173 -13.52 -0.08 -3.54
C ASP A 173 -13.58 -1.59 -3.84
N PHE A 174 -14.41 -2.36 -3.12
CA PHE A 174 -14.52 -3.82 -3.20
C PHE A 174 -15.17 -4.30 -4.51
N ASP A 175 -14.45 -5.03 -5.36
CA ASP A 175 -14.88 -5.43 -6.70
C ASP A 175 -15.09 -6.96 -6.88
N GLU A 176 -15.45 -7.39 -8.09
CA GLU A 176 -15.66 -8.80 -8.42
C GLU A 176 -14.43 -9.67 -8.12
N ARG A 177 -13.21 -9.15 -8.30
CA ARG A 177 -11.97 -9.88 -8.04
C ARG A 177 -11.75 -10.09 -6.55
N ASP A 178 -12.11 -9.10 -5.73
CA ASP A 178 -12.06 -9.23 -4.28
C ASP A 178 -13.06 -10.30 -3.80
N MET A 179 -14.27 -10.33 -4.38
CA MET A 179 -15.27 -11.36 -4.08
C MET A 179 -14.82 -12.76 -4.54
N LEU A 180 -14.22 -12.86 -5.73
CA LEU A 180 -13.65 -14.12 -6.24
C LEU A 180 -12.59 -14.66 -5.28
N TYR A 181 -11.68 -13.79 -4.82
CA TYR A 181 -10.65 -14.16 -3.85
C TYR A 181 -11.24 -14.72 -2.55
N LEU A 182 -12.29 -14.09 -2.00
CA LEU A 182 -12.97 -14.58 -0.80
C LEU A 182 -13.67 -15.92 -1.02
N ALA A 183 -14.37 -16.08 -2.14
CA ALA A 183 -15.05 -17.33 -2.49
C ALA A 183 -14.05 -18.50 -2.59
N GLU A 184 -12.95 -18.31 -3.31
CA GLU A 184 -11.89 -19.32 -3.45
C GLU A 184 -11.24 -19.66 -2.11
N LYS A 185 -11.00 -18.67 -1.25
CA LYS A 185 -10.47 -18.86 0.11
C LYS A 185 -11.39 -19.68 1.01
N LEU A 186 -12.69 -19.70 0.73
CA LEU A 186 -13.68 -20.52 1.44
C LEU A 186 -13.99 -21.86 0.75
N GLY A 187 -13.30 -22.16 -0.36
CA GLY A 187 -13.47 -23.38 -1.14
C GLY A 187 -14.73 -23.39 -2.01
N LEU A 188 -15.21 -22.21 -2.40
CA LEU A 188 -16.38 -22.02 -3.25
C LEU A 188 -15.99 -21.42 -4.59
N LYS A 189 -16.78 -21.72 -5.62
CA LYS A 189 -16.73 -20.98 -6.89
C LYS A 189 -17.69 -19.81 -6.83
N LEU A 190 -17.36 -18.75 -7.55
CA LEU A 190 -18.19 -17.53 -7.59
C LEU A 190 -19.62 -17.81 -8.08
N ASN A 191 -19.78 -18.72 -9.04
CA ASN A 191 -21.07 -19.16 -9.56
C ASN A 191 -21.86 -20.09 -8.60
N GLU A 192 -21.26 -20.53 -7.50
CA GLU A 192 -21.96 -21.22 -6.41
C GLU A 192 -22.48 -20.21 -5.37
N VAL A 193 -21.98 -18.98 -5.41
CA VAL A 193 -22.38 -17.88 -4.52
C VAL A 193 -23.40 -16.98 -5.22
N PHE A 194 -23.16 -16.60 -6.47
CA PHE A 194 -24.03 -15.75 -7.28
C PHE A 194 -24.50 -16.50 -8.51
N ASP A 195 -25.82 -16.52 -8.75
CA ASP A 195 -26.42 -17.28 -9.84
C ASP A 195 -26.10 -16.64 -11.21
N ASN A 196 -25.82 -15.33 -11.25
CA ASN A 196 -25.43 -14.61 -12.47
C ASN A 196 -24.24 -13.67 -12.21
N CYS A 197 -23.30 -13.58 -13.17
CA CYS A 197 -22.19 -12.61 -13.13
C CYS A 197 -22.67 -11.14 -13.05
N GLY A 198 -23.92 -10.87 -13.47
CA GLY A 198 -24.55 -9.55 -13.35
C GLY A 198 -24.73 -9.07 -11.91
N ASP A 199 -24.76 -9.98 -10.93
CA ASP A 199 -24.93 -9.63 -9.51
C ASP A 199 -23.71 -8.88 -8.95
N LEU A 200 -22.55 -9.03 -9.61
CA LEU A 200 -21.27 -8.45 -9.21
C LEU A 200 -20.90 -7.17 -9.97
N ILE A 201 -21.75 -6.74 -10.91
CA ILE A 201 -21.51 -5.52 -11.68
C ILE A 201 -21.72 -4.31 -10.77
N LYS A 202 -20.68 -3.46 -10.67
CA LYS A 202 -20.80 -2.08 -10.22
C LYS A 202 -21.24 -1.21 -11.38
N LEU A 203 -22.37 -0.53 -11.21
CA LEU A 203 -22.79 0.53 -12.12
C LEU A 203 -21.82 1.72 -11.96
N ASN A 204 -20.93 1.90 -12.92
CA ASN A 204 -20.13 3.11 -13.02
C ASN A 204 -21.05 4.25 -13.46
N LEU A 205 -21.34 5.17 -12.54
CA LEU A 205 -22.18 6.32 -12.79
C LEU A 205 -21.32 7.58 -12.83
N LYS A 206 -21.56 8.44 -13.81
CA LYS A 206 -20.95 9.77 -13.89
C LYS A 206 -22.05 10.82 -13.85
N LYS A 207 -21.74 11.94 -13.21
CA LYS A 207 -22.56 13.15 -13.27
C LYS A 207 -22.26 13.91 -14.56
N GLU A 208 -23.29 14.15 -15.37
CA GLU A 208 -23.21 14.91 -16.61
C GLU A 208 -24.28 16.00 -16.62
N GLN A 209 -24.00 17.11 -17.31
CA GLN A 209 -24.92 18.24 -17.39
C GLN A 209 -25.81 18.05 -18.62
N ASP A 210 -27.13 18.14 -18.44
CA ASP A 210 -28.09 18.08 -19.53
C ASP A 210 -28.18 19.42 -20.28
N GLU A 211 -28.89 19.41 -21.41
CA GLU A 211 -29.07 20.59 -22.27
C GLU A 211 -29.83 21.74 -21.57
N SER A 212 -30.55 21.44 -20.49
CA SER A 212 -31.26 22.43 -19.66
C SER A 212 -30.37 23.02 -18.56
N GLY A 213 -29.11 22.59 -18.47
CA GLY A 213 -28.15 23.02 -17.45
C GLY A 213 -28.27 22.28 -16.12
N ASN A 214 -29.21 21.33 -15.99
CA ASN A 214 -29.35 20.49 -14.80
C ASN A 214 -28.38 19.32 -14.85
N SER A 215 -28.13 18.70 -13.70
CA SER A 215 -27.25 17.52 -13.64
C SER A 215 -28.05 16.22 -13.65
N GLN A 216 -27.63 15.27 -14.49
CA GLN A 216 -28.14 13.91 -14.54
C GLN A 216 -27.03 12.88 -14.28
N LEU A 217 -27.42 11.70 -13.81
CA LEU A 217 -26.52 10.55 -13.68
C LEU A 217 -26.60 9.71 -14.96
N VAL A 218 -25.46 9.46 -15.58
CA VAL A 218 -25.34 8.61 -16.77
C VAL A 218 -24.52 7.37 -16.46
N ILE A 219 -24.91 6.25 -17.06
CA ILE A 219 -24.15 5.00 -16.99
C ILE A 219 -22.94 5.13 -17.92
N VAL A 220 -21.76 4.80 -17.41
CA VAL A 220 -20.51 4.80 -18.16
C VAL A 220 -20.05 3.35 -18.32
N PHE A 221 -19.87 2.93 -19.57
CA PHE A 221 -19.37 1.60 -19.94
C PHE A 221 -17.86 1.58 -20.06
#